data_AF-A0A9P7DE26-F1
#
_entry.id   AF-A0A9P7DE26-F1
#
_cell.length_a   1.000
_cell.length_b   1.000
_cell.length_c   1.000
_cell.angle_alpha   90.00
_cell.angle_beta   90.00
_cell.angle_gamma   90.00
#
_symmetry.space_group_name_H-M   'P 1'
#
loop_
_entity.id
_entity.type
_entity.pdbx_description
1 polymer ?
#
loop_
_entity_poly.entity_id
_entity_poly.type
_entity_poly.pdbx_seq_one_letter_code
_entity_poly.pdbx_strand_id
1 'polypeptide(L)'
;MTRFGDFQTLCSQVPSYTWCNLFYRQLQTNDPTVLTGLSQSAASAPVGVNPECGIPKVNTNGSLGNIANIIACGLSFFVIGALIYFTGRRKAAVGRIELRIFFVLYLLTLPFQLITSGSLLTQGSTALVALTAIQAGLVATLFWALLANAIVATQIVEDGTLSSIVPFSVLSVAFFIATTYISLDVGFTFTHVLGTSNPPQSINSIPLFVLTSIWPGVAALIYFGLMMYIVLGILNEIRPVWYYVIAGILFVLSQLDYFLLSKIICRVRNA
;
A
#
# COMPACT_ATOMS: atom_id res chain seq x y z
N MET A 1 18.64 -17.95 -3.67
CA MET A 1 17.92 -17.53 -4.89
C MET A 1 16.57 -17.01 -4.46
N THR A 2 16.24 -15.75 -4.77
CA THR A 2 14.92 -15.16 -4.47
C THR A 2 13.87 -15.78 -5.40
N ARG A 3 12.80 -16.33 -4.83
CA ARG A 3 11.66 -16.86 -5.61
C ARG A 3 10.66 -15.73 -5.87
N PHE A 4 9.84 -15.85 -6.91
CA PHE A 4 8.75 -14.91 -7.14
C PHE A 4 7.77 -14.93 -5.96
N GLY A 5 7.34 -13.74 -5.50
CA GLY A 5 6.49 -13.61 -4.31
C GLY A 5 7.20 -13.82 -2.98
N ASP A 6 8.54 -13.83 -2.95
CA ASP A 6 9.34 -13.90 -1.73
C ASP A 6 9.47 -12.52 -1.07
N PHE A 7 9.05 -12.44 0.18
CA PHE A 7 9.11 -11.24 1.01
C PHE A 7 10.31 -11.23 1.94
N GLN A 8 11.14 -12.28 1.98
CA GLN A 8 12.29 -12.36 2.89
C GLN A 8 13.22 -11.14 2.78
N THR A 9 13.55 -10.74 1.55
CA THR A 9 14.44 -9.60 1.29
C THR A 9 13.76 -8.27 1.59
N LEU A 10 12.48 -8.13 1.23
CA LEU A 10 11.68 -6.94 1.53
C LEU A 10 11.54 -6.73 3.04
N CYS A 11 11.21 -7.78 3.79
CA CYS A 11 11.01 -7.70 5.23
C CYS A 11 12.27 -7.55 6.06
N SER A 12 13.43 -7.92 5.51
CA SER A 12 14.73 -7.75 6.18
C SER A 12 15.41 -6.43 5.83
N GLN A 13 15.28 -5.95 4.58
CA GLN A 13 16.03 -4.78 4.08
C GLN A 13 15.20 -3.50 3.99
N VAL A 14 13.87 -3.59 3.99
CA VAL A 14 12.96 -2.44 3.92
C VAL A 14 12.31 -2.24 5.28
N PRO A 15 12.88 -1.39 6.15
CA PRO A 15 12.26 -1.05 7.43
C PRO A 15 10.87 -0.47 7.22
N SER A 16 9.94 -0.80 8.12
CA SER A 16 8.56 -0.31 8.04
C SER A 16 7.79 -0.77 6.80
N TYR A 17 8.19 -1.88 6.17
CA TYR A 17 7.37 -2.53 5.14
C TYR A 17 6.16 -3.22 5.78
N THR A 18 4.99 -2.58 5.64
CA THR A 18 3.80 -2.90 6.41
C THR A 18 3.28 -4.32 6.22
N TRP A 19 3.44 -4.90 5.01
CA TRP A 19 2.97 -6.26 4.72
C TRP A 19 3.70 -7.33 5.53
N CYS A 20 4.88 -7.03 6.08
CA CYS A 20 5.63 -7.93 6.95
C CYS A 20 4.92 -8.21 8.28
N ASN A 21 3.99 -7.34 8.71
CA ASN A 21 3.18 -7.59 9.91
C ASN A 21 2.37 -8.90 9.78
N LEU A 22 1.94 -9.26 8.56
CA LEU A 22 1.19 -10.49 8.29
C LEU A 22 2.08 -11.72 8.56
N PHE A 23 3.27 -11.72 7.96
CA PHE A 23 4.22 -12.84 8.10
C PHE A 23 4.83 -12.94 9.50
N TYR A 24 5.00 -11.82 10.21
CA TYR A 24 5.45 -11.86 11.60
C TYR A 24 4.51 -12.71 12.46
N ARG A 25 3.18 -12.52 12.32
CA ARG A 25 2.18 -13.33 13.05
C ARG A 25 2.21 -14.80 12.62
N GLN A 26 2.31 -15.04 11.32
CA GLN A 26 2.41 -16.39 10.77
C GLN A 26 3.60 -17.14 11.36
N LEU A 27 4.79 -16.53 11.39
CA LEU A 27 5.99 -17.13 11.96
C LEU A 27 5.89 -17.27 13.47
N GLN A 28 5.36 -16.27 14.17
CA GLN A 28 5.15 -16.34 15.62
C GLN A 28 4.28 -17.55 16.03
N THR A 29 3.33 -17.93 15.18
CA THR A 29 2.41 -19.05 15.44
C THR A 29 2.98 -20.40 15.00
N ASN A 30 3.63 -20.45 13.83
CA ASN A 30 4.08 -21.71 13.23
C ASN A 30 5.51 -22.11 13.59
N ASP A 31 6.44 -21.15 13.67
CA ASP A 31 7.84 -21.39 14.03
C ASP A 31 8.50 -20.12 14.62
N PRO A 32 8.33 -19.87 15.94
CA PRO A 32 8.88 -18.69 16.58
C PRO A 32 10.41 -18.69 16.64
N THR A 33 11.08 -19.83 16.40
CA THR A 33 12.55 -19.91 16.43
C THR A 33 13.20 -19.15 15.28
N VAL A 34 12.45 -18.92 14.19
CA VAL A 34 12.87 -18.11 13.05
C VAL A 34 12.97 -16.62 13.41
N LEU A 35 12.19 -16.15 14.40
CA LEU A 35 12.20 -14.75 14.84
C LEU A 35 13.41 -14.48 15.73
N THR A 36 14.44 -13.87 15.15
CA THR A 36 15.73 -13.63 15.78
C THR A 36 16.08 -12.14 15.77
N GLY A 37 17.11 -11.76 16.53
CA GLY A 37 17.58 -10.37 16.60
C GLY A 37 16.46 -9.40 17.01
N LEU A 38 16.22 -8.38 16.18
CA LEU A 38 15.21 -7.35 16.46
C LEU A 38 13.77 -7.88 16.48
N SER A 39 13.50 -9.03 15.86
CA SER A 39 12.17 -9.65 15.85
C SER A 39 11.94 -10.63 17.01
N GLN A 40 12.93 -10.88 17.86
CA GLN A 40 12.80 -11.85 18.96
C GLN A 40 11.76 -11.40 20.01
N SER A 41 11.70 -10.10 20.33
CA SER A 41 10.78 -9.55 21.32
C SER A 41 9.68 -8.75 20.65
N ALA A 42 8.48 -9.35 20.53
CA ALA A 42 7.30 -8.71 19.95
C ALA A 42 6.91 -7.37 20.59
N ALA A 43 7.25 -7.18 21.88
CA ALA A 43 6.98 -5.95 22.63
C ALA A 43 7.83 -4.76 22.18
N SER A 44 8.98 -5.01 21.55
CA SER A 44 9.95 -3.99 21.13
C SER A 44 10.22 -4.00 19.62
N ALA A 45 9.87 -5.10 18.95
CA ALA A 45 10.21 -5.36 17.56
C ALA A 45 9.71 -4.24 16.62
N PRO A 46 10.56 -3.79 15.68
CA PRO A 46 10.14 -2.91 14.61
C PRO A 46 9.24 -3.64 13.60
N VAL A 47 8.56 -2.87 12.74
CA VAL A 47 7.81 -3.41 11.59
C VAL A 47 8.79 -4.04 10.59
N GLY A 48 8.70 -5.35 10.39
CA GLY A 48 9.60 -6.15 9.56
C GLY A 48 9.71 -7.59 10.07
N VAL A 49 10.48 -8.44 9.38
CA VAL A 49 10.84 -9.78 9.87
C VAL A 49 12.35 -9.95 9.80
N ASN A 50 12.98 -10.12 10.97
CA ASN A 50 14.42 -10.10 11.17
C ASN A 50 15.10 -8.94 10.40
N PRO A 51 14.64 -7.68 10.59
CA PRO A 51 15.18 -6.57 9.84
C PRO A 51 16.61 -6.22 10.26
N GLU A 52 17.44 -5.80 9.30
CA GLU A 52 18.81 -5.34 9.55
C GLU A 52 18.81 -4.08 10.44
N CYS A 53 17.82 -3.21 10.24
CA CYS A 53 17.55 -2.07 11.10
C CYS A 53 16.05 -1.74 11.09
N GLY A 54 15.57 -1.00 12.09
CA GLY A 54 14.17 -0.60 12.12
C GLY A 54 13.87 0.38 13.25
N ILE A 55 12.65 0.90 13.26
CA ILE A 55 12.14 1.81 14.29
C ILE A 55 11.42 0.98 15.36
N PRO A 56 11.96 0.87 16.58
CA PRO A 56 11.33 0.09 17.65
C PRO A 56 9.95 0.62 17.99
N LYS A 57 9.13 -0.22 18.62
CA LYS A 57 7.80 0.16 19.07
C LYS A 57 7.86 1.41 19.98
N VAL A 58 6.85 2.28 19.89
CA VAL A 58 6.69 3.42 20.79
C VAL A 58 6.90 3.04 22.26
N ASN A 59 7.58 3.89 23.03
CA ASN A 59 8.00 3.70 24.43
C ASN A 59 9.07 2.62 24.66
N THR A 60 9.63 2.01 23.61
CA THR A 60 10.80 1.14 23.74
C THR A 60 12.07 1.99 23.66
N ASN A 61 12.84 2.07 24.75
CA ASN A 61 14.10 2.81 24.81
C ASN A 61 13.99 4.27 24.32
N GLY A 62 12.89 4.95 24.65
CA GLY A 62 12.63 6.33 24.20
C GLY A 62 12.19 6.46 22.73
N SER A 63 11.86 5.36 22.04
CA SER A 63 11.33 5.40 20.68
C SER A 63 9.96 6.10 20.64
N LEU A 64 9.81 7.03 19.70
CA LEU A 64 8.55 7.71 19.38
C LEU A 64 7.77 7.02 18.25
N GLY A 65 8.21 5.84 17.80
CA GLY A 65 7.69 5.19 16.60
C GLY A 65 8.07 5.94 15.32
N ASN A 66 7.40 5.62 14.21
CA ASN A 66 7.69 6.22 12.90
C ASN A 66 7.05 7.62 12.80
N ILE A 67 7.61 8.59 13.52
CA ILE A 67 7.07 9.95 13.64
C ILE A 67 6.99 10.66 12.29
N ALA A 68 7.93 10.40 11.38
CA ALA A 68 7.92 10.96 10.04
C ALA A 68 6.68 10.50 9.25
N ASN A 69 6.38 9.20 9.24
CA ASN A 69 5.17 8.67 8.60
C ASN A 69 3.90 9.17 9.30
N ILE A 70 3.89 9.28 10.64
CA ILE A 70 2.73 9.79 11.39
C ILE A 70 2.41 11.24 10.99
N ILE A 71 3.41 12.12 10.95
CA ILE A 71 3.23 13.52 10.57
C ILE A 71 2.81 13.61 9.09
N ALA A 72 3.45 12.87 8.20
CA ALA A 72 3.12 12.86 6.78
C ALA A 72 1.68 12.38 6.52
N CYS A 73 1.25 11.28 7.15
CA CYS A 73 -0.13 10.79 7.07
C CYS A 73 -1.11 11.81 7.65
N GLY A 74 -0.78 12.45 8.78
CA GLY A 74 -1.61 13.47 9.41
C GLY A 74 -1.83 14.70 8.51
N LEU A 75 -0.77 15.24 7.90
CA LEU A 75 -0.87 16.35 6.96
C LEU A 75 -1.64 15.96 5.69
N SER A 76 -1.33 14.78 5.13
CA SER A 76 -2.04 14.25 3.95
C SER A 76 -3.54 14.11 4.21
N PHE A 77 -3.96 13.76 5.42
CA PHE A 77 -5.39 13.64 5.75
C PHE A 77 -6.14 14.96 5.51
N PHE A 78 -5.57 16.08 5.97
CA PHE A 78 -6.18 17.39 5.76
C PHE A 78 -6.12 17.83 4.29
N VAL A 79 -5.01 17.59 3.60
CA VAL A 79 -4.86 17.93 2.18
C VAL A 79 -5.88 17.19 1.33
N ILE A 80 -6.05 15.88 1.55
CA ILE A 80 -7.01 15.06 0.81
C ILE A 80 -8.45 15.43 1.19
N GLY A 81 -8.73 15.73 2.46
CA GLY A 81 -10.02 16.30 2.86
C GLY A 81 -10.36 17.58 2.11
N ALA A 82 -9.38 18.48 1.95
CA ALA A 82 -9.54 19.70 1.16
C ALA A 82 -9.76 19.40 -0.33
N LEU A 83 -9.02 18.45 -0.92
CA LEU A 83 -9.22 18.04 -2.32
C LEU A 83 -10.60 17.43 -2.55
N ILE A 84 -11.12 16.61 -1.63
CA ILE A 84 -12.48 16.06 -1.70
C ILE A 84 -13.51 17.20 -1.70
N TYR A 85 -13.35 18.17 -0.80
CA TYR A 85 -14.23 19.34 -0.72
C TYR A 85 -14.20 20.16 -2.01
N PHE A 86 -13.01 20.50 -2.52
CA PHE A 86 -12.87 21.29 -3.75
C PHE A 86 -13.38 20.56 -4.99
N THR A 87 -13.14 19.25 -5.09
CA THR A 87 -13.64 18.41 -6.19
C THR A 87 -15.17 18.37 -6.20
N GLY A 88 -15.79 18.27 -5.02
CA GLY A 88 -17.25 18.31 -4.89
C GLY A 88 -17.91 19.62 -5.34
N ARG A 89 -17.18 20.74 -5.30
CA ARG A 89 -17.69 22.06 -5.73
C ARG A 89 -17.68 22.26 -7.24
N ARG A 90 -16.92 21.46 -8.01
CA ARG A 90 -16.86 21.60 -9.47
C ARG A 90 -18.08 20.94 -10.10
N LYS A 91 -18.95 21.71 -10.77
CA LYS A 91 -20.22 21.18 -11.33
C LYS A 91 -20.12 20.55 -12.72
N ALA A 92 -19.09 20.90 -13.49
CA ALA A 92 -18.96 20.55 -14.91
C ALA A 92 -17.68 19.73 -15.24
N ALA A 93 -17.10 19.05 -14.25
CA ALA A 93 -15.89 18.25 -14.45
C ALA A 93 -16.25 16.79 -14.74
N VAL A 94 -15.71 16.26 -15.83
CA VAL A 94 -15.88 14.86 -16.26
C VAL A 94 -15.25 13.93 -15.22
N GLY A 95 -15.96 12.86 -14.85
CA GLY A 95 -15.45 11.83 -13.91
C GLY A 95 -15.33 12.27 -12.45
N ARG A 96 -16.03 13.35 -12.07
CA ARG A 96 -15.95 13.93 -10.72
C ARG A 96 -16.33 12.96 -9.61
N ILE A 97 -17.36 12.14 -9.81
CA ILE A 97 -17.88 11.24 -8.77
C ILE A 97 -16.84 10.14 -8.51
N GLU A 98 -16.30 9.57 -9.58
CA GLU A 98 -15.28 8.53 -9.59
C GLU A 98 -13.96 9.03 -9.00
N LEU A 99 -13.56 10.27 -9.30
CA LEU A 99 -12.37 10.90 -8.71
C LEU A 99 -12.56 11.17 -7.22
N ARG A 100 -13.77 11.57 -6.81
CA ARG A 100 -14.08 11.74 -5.39
C ARG A 100 -14.02 10.41 -4.64
N ILE A 101 -14.51 9.32 -5.24
CA ILE A 101 -14.39 7.98 -4.63
C ILE A 101 -12.91 7.58 -4.50
N PHE A 102 -12.09 7.83 -5.52
CA PHE A 102 -10.64 7.62 -5.44
C PHE A 102 -10.00 8.39 -4.26
N PHE A 103 -10.31 9.69 -4.10
CA PHE A 103 -9.78 10.46 -2.97
C PHE A 103 -10.30 9.98 -1.62
N VAL A 104 -11.55 9.52 -1.53
CA VAL A 104 -12.10 8.91 -0.30
C VAL A 104 -11.36 7.61 0.02
N LEU A 105 -11.10 6.76 -0.97
CA LEU A 105 -10.29 5.55 -0.78
C LEU A 105 -8.88 5.90 -0.30
N TYR A 106 -8.25 6.91 -0.89
CA TYR A 106 -6.93 7.37 -0.44
C TYR A 106 -6.97 7.91 0.99
N LEU A 107 -7.97 8.74 1.33
CA LEU A 107 -8.18 9.23 2.69
C LEU A 107 -8.34 8.09 3.69
N LEU A 108 -9.07 7.03 3.31
CA LEU A 108 -9.23 5.83 4.13
C LEU A 108 -7.91 5.08 4.31
N THR A 109 -6.99 5.05 3.34
CA THR A 109 -5.69 4.37 3.52
C THR A 109 -4.81 5.02 4.59
N LEU A 110 -4.89 6.34 4.79
CA LEU A 110 -4.01 7.11 5.66
C LEU A 110 -4.03 6.68 7.14
N PRO A 111 -5.19 6.56 7.83
CA PRO A 111 -5.22 6.11 9.22
C PRO A 111 -4.70 4.67 9.38
N PHE A 112 -4.96 3.79 8.40
CA PHE A 112 -4.42 2.43 8.46
C PHE A 112 -2.91 2.42 8.24
N GLN A 113 -2.38 3.21 7.30
CA GLN A 113 -0.94 3.36 7.10
C GLN A 113 -0.24 3.93 8.34
N LEU A 114 -0.86 4.89 9.01
CA LEU A 114 -0.36 5.47 10.25
C LEU A 114 -0.21 4.39 11.33
N ILE A 115 -1.22 3.53 11.52
CA ILE A 115 -1.19 2.51 12.58
C ILE A 115 -0.24 1.35 12.25
N THR A 116 -0.32 0.84 11.02
CA THR A 116 0.36 -0.40 10.59
C THR A 116 1.86 -0.21 10.35
N SER A 117 2.26 0.97 9.85
CA SER A 117 3.67 1.32 9.59
C SER A 117 4.27 2.21 10.69
N GLY A 118 3.44 2.70 11.62
CA GLY A 118 3.81 3.63 12.68
C GLY A 118 4.62 3.06 13.84
N SER A 119 4.74 1.73 13.94
CA SER A 119 5.35 1.04 15.10
C SER A 119 4.63 1.38 16.43
N LEU A 120 3.30 1.52 16.38
CA LEU A 120 2.46 1.85 17.53
C LEU A 120 1.97 0.61 18.30
N LEU A 121 1.61 -0.43 17.55
CA LEU A 121 1.09 -1.68 18.11
C LEU A 121 2.20 -2.72 18.30
N THR A 122 1.96 -3.66 19.21
CA THR A 122 2.83 -4.82 19.41
C THR A 122 2.85 -5.70 18.16
N GLN A 123 4.04 -6.10 17.73
CA GLN A 123 4.22 -6.97 16.57
C GLN A 123 3.56 -8.33 16.79
N GLY A 124 2.94 -8.88 15.74
CA GLY A 124 2.19 -10.14 15.82
C GLY A 124 0.90 -10.06 16.64
N SER A 125 0.41 -8.88 17.00
CA SER A 125 -0.93 -8.75 17.60
C SER A 125 -2.04 -8.99 16.56
N THR A 126 -3.17 -9.56 16.99
CA THR A 126 -4.32 -9.82 16.12
C THR A 126 -4.86 -8.53 15.49
N ALA A 127 -4.90 -7.45 16.26
CA ALA A 127 -5.32 -6.13 15.79
C ALA A 127 -4.40 -5.59 14.68
N LEU A 128 -3.07 -5.68 14.84
CA LEU A 128 -2.13 -5.20 13.82
C LEU A 128 -2.27 -5.98 12.50
N VAL A 129 -2.46 -7.30 12.56
CA VAL A 129 -2.65 -8.15 11.39
C VAL A 129 -3.95 -7.82 10.67
N ALA A 130 -5.06 -7.71 11.40
CA ALA A 130 -6.36 -7.35 10.82
C ALA A 130 -6.33 -5.97 10.15
N LEU A 131 -5.72 -4.97 10.80
CA LEU A 131 -5.57 -3.62 10.23
C LEU A 131 -4.65 -3.62 9.00
N THR A 132 -3.56 -4.41 9.01
CA THR A 132 -2.67 -4.55 7.85
C THR A 132 -3.38 -5.20 6.67
N ALA A 133 -4.22 -6.21 6.92
CA ALA A 133 -5.00 -6.86 5.88
C ALA A 133 -6.04 -5.91 5.24
N ILE A 134 -6.74 -5.12 6.06
CA ILE A 134 -7.67 -4.09 5.56
C ILE A 134 -6.90 -3.03 4.76
N GLN A 135 -5.73 -2.61 5.25
CA GLN A 135 -4.87 -1.67 4.52
C GLN A 135 -4.46 -2.22 3.14
N ALA A 136 -4.07 -3.49 3.06
CA ALA A 136 -3.70 -4.13 1.79
C ALA A 136 -4.88 -4.13 0.81
N GLY A 137 -6.09 -4.44 1.31
CA GLY A 137 -7.34 -4.31 0.56
C GLY A 137 -7.57 -2.90 0.03
N LEU A 138 -7.47 -1.89 0.89
CA LEU A 138 -7.64 -0.49 0.50
C LEU A 138 -6.62 -0.05 -0.55
N VAL A 139 -5.36 -0.47 -0.43
CA VAL A 139 -4.32 -0.15 -1.41
C VAL A 139 -4.61 -0.78 -2.76
N ALA A 140 -4.94 -2.08 -2.83
CA ALA A 140 -5.27 -2.73 -4.09
C ALA A 140 -6.49 -2.08 -4.78
N THR A 141 -7.53 -1.76 -4.00
CA THR A 141 -8.72 -1.04 -4.47
C THR A 141 -8.41 0.39 -4.90
N LEU A 142 -7.51 1.09 -4.21
CA LEU A 142 -7.10 2.44 -4.58
C LEU A 142 -6.48 2.47 -5.98
N PHE A 143 -5.61 1.51 -6.30
CA PHE A 143 -4.99 1.43 -7.62
C PHE A 143 -5.96 0.96 -8.72
N TRP A 144 -6.95 0.12 -8.38
CA TRP A 144 -8.09 -0.10 -9.27
C TRP A 144 -8.84 1.20 -9.55
N ALA A 145 -9.19 1.95 -8.51
CA ALA A 145 -9.91 3.22 -8.65
C ALA A 145 -9.09 4.25 -9.46
N LEU A 146 -7.77 4.28 -9.30
CA LEU A 146 -6.87 5.10 -10.12
C LEU A 146 -7.00 4.76 -11.61
N LEU A 147 -6.86 3.48 -11.96
CA LEU A 147 -6.99 3.00 -13.33
C LEU A 147 -8.39 3.27 -13.90
N ALA A 148 -9.44 2.98 -13.12
CA ALA A 148 -10.82 3.21 -13.52
C ALA A 148 -11.11 4.69 -13.80
N ASN A 149 -10.49 5.62 -13.07
CA ASN A 149 -10.57 7.04 -13.36
C ASN A 149 -9.97 7.40 -14.73
N ALA A 150 -8.85 6.80 -15.14
CA ALA A 150 -8.32 7.01 -16.50
C ALA A 150 -9.24 6.42 -17.57
N ILE A 151 -9.86 5.26 -17.32
CA ILE A 151 -10.83 4.67 -18.25
C ILE A 151 -12.03 5.60 -18.42
N VAL A 152 -12.60 6.12 -17.33
CA VAL A 152 -13.73 7.07 -17.41
C VAL A 152 -13.32 8.36 -18.12
N ALA A 153 -12.07 8.81 -17.94
CA ALA A 153 -11.54 9.98 -18.65
C ALA A 153 -11.45 9.79 -20.18
N THR A 154 -11.46 8.56 -20.71
CA THR A 154 -11.53 8.32 -22.16
C THR A 154 -12.91 8.63 -22.75
N GLN A 155 -13.93 8.87 -21.92
CA GLN A 155 -15.31 9.13 -22.32
C GLN A 155 -15.98 7.98 -23.11
N ILE A 156 -15.37 6.79 -23.14
CA ILE A 156 -15.99 5.58 -23.72
C ILE A 156 -17.23 5.19 -22.90
N VAL A 157 -17.19 5.42 -21.59
CA VAL A 157 -18.32 5.26 -20.68
C VAL A 157 -18.76 6.66 -20.23
N GLU A 158 -20.06 6.93 -20.31
CA GLU A 158 -20.64 8.19 -19.86
C GLU A 158 -20.38 8.38 -18.36
N ASP A 159 -19.70 9.47 -18.01
CA ASP A 159 -19.26 9.75 -16.66
C ASP A 159 -20.43 10.09 -15.73
N GLY A 160 -20.35 9.65 -14.46
CA GLY A 160 -21.42 9.89 -13.49
C GLY A 160 -22.75 9.19 -13.76
N THR A 161 -22.84 8.37 -14.81
CA THR A 161 -23.99 7.49 -15.06
C THR A 161 -23.92 6.22 -14.22
N LEU A 162 -25.05 5.53 -14.05
CA LEU A 162 -25.06 4.19 -13.44
C LEU A 162 -24.15 3.21 -14.19
N SER A 163 -24.00 3.39 -15.50
CA SER A 163 -23.13 2.57 -16.34
C SER A 163 -21.64 2.71 -15.98
N SER A 164 -21.19 3.89 -15.53
CA SER A 164 -19.83 4.09 -15.00
C SER A 164 -19.71 3.63 -13.54
N ILE A 165 -20.65 4.06 -12.69
CA ILE A 165 -20.53 3.90 -11.23
C ILE A 165 -20.63 2.43 -10.79
N VAL A 166 -21.49 1.64 -11.44
CA VAL A 166 -21.70 0.22 -11.08
C VAL A 166 -20.43 -0.61 -11.30
N PRO A 167 -19.83 -0.71 -12.51
CA PRO A 167 -18.61 -1.49 -12.70
C PRO A 167 -17.44 -0.95 -11.89
N PHE A 168 -17.33 0.39 -11.76
CA PHE A 168 -16.33 1.01 -10.89
C PHE A 168 -16.44 0.49 -9.44
N SER A 169 -17.64 0.51 -8.87
CA SER A 169 -17.90 0.16 -7.47
C SER A 169 -17.83 -1.34 -7.22
N VAL A 170 -18.40 -2.16 -8.11
CA VAL A 170 -18.37 -3.62 -7.99
C VAL A 170 -16.94 -4.14 -8.03
N LEU A 171 -16.12 -3.66 -8.98
CA LEU A 171 -14.72 -4.07 -9.04
C LEU A 171 -13.92 -3.50 -7.86
N SER A 172 -14.23 -2.30 -7.38
CA SER A 172 -13.60 -1.76 -6.15
C SER A 172 -13.84 -2.65 -4.94
N VAL A 173 -15.09 -3.11 -4.75
CA VAL A 173 -15.48 -4.04 -3.69
C VAL A 173 -14.81 -5.40 -3.88
N ALA A 174 -14.74 -5.90 -5.13
CA ALA A 174 -14.08 -7.17 -5.43
C ALA A 174 -12.59 -7.14 -5.08
N PHE A 175 -11.85 -6.10 -5.50
CA PHE A 175 -10.43 -5.92 -5.14
C PHE A 175 -10.24 -5.81 -3.62
N PHE A 176 -11.15 -5.10 -2.94
CA PHE A 176 -11.08 -4.90 -1.50
C PHE A 176 -11.26 -6.22 -0.75
N ILE A 177 -12.34 -6.94 -1.03
CA ILE A 177 -12.69 -8.20 -0.37
C ILE A 177 -11.63 -9.26 -0.68
N ALA A 178 -11.26 -9.44 -1.96
CA ALA A 178 -10.30 -10.45 -2.37
C ALA A 178 -8.93 -10.24 -1.71
N THR A 179 -8.40 -9.01 -1.77
CA THR A 179 -7.07 -8.72 -1.22
C THR A 179 -7.08 -8.75 0.31
N THR A 180 -8.14 -8.26 0.96
CA THR A 180 -8.28 -8.34 2.43
C THR A 180 -8.34 -9.80 2.89
N TYR A 181 -9.14 -10.62 2.21
CA TYR A 181 -9.27 -12.05 2.51
C TYR A 181 -7.93 -12.77 2.34
N ILE A 182 -7.23 -12.59 1.22
CA ILE A 182 -5.90 -13.18 0.98
C ILE A 182 -4.91 -12.72 2.05
N SER A 183 -4.94 -11.45 2.44
CA SER A 183 -4.03 -10.91 3.46
C SER A 183 -4.31 -11.48 4.86
N LEU A 184 -5.59 -11.64 5.22
CA LEU A 184 -6.00 -12.31 6.46
C LEU A 184 -5.58 -13.79 6.44
N ASP A 185 -5.73 -14.46 5.30
CA ASP A 185 -5.35 -15.86 5.13
C ASP A 185 -3.84 -16.05 5.31
N VAL A 186 -3.01 -15.16 4.75
CA VAL A 186 -1.55 -15.15 5.00
C VAL A 186 -1.24 -14.96 6.48
N GLY A 187 -1.85 -13.96 7.13
CA GLY A 187 -1.53 -13.61 8.51
C GLY A 187 -2.00 -14.61 9.57
N PHE A 188 -3.18 -15.20 9.36
CA PHE A 188 -3.80 -16.15 10.31
C PHE A 188 -3.75 -17.61 9.87
N THR A 189 -3.34 -17.89 8.63
CA THR A 189 -3.20 -19.25 8.11
C THR A 189 -4.54 -20.03 8.15
N PHE A 190 -5.66 -19.38 7.80
CA PHE A 190 -7.00 -19.99 7.85
C PHE A 190 -7.18 -21.12 6.81
N THR A 191 -6.59 -20.95 5.63
CA THR A 191 -6.76 -21.84 4.47
C THR A 191 -5.40 -22.24 3.95
N HIS A 192 -5.12 -23.54 3.86
CA HIS A 192 -3.85 -24.03 3.31
C HIS A 192 -3.69 -23.86 1.78
N VAL A 193 -4.68 -23.23 1.12
CA VAL A 193 -4.83 -23.28 -0.34
C VAL A 193 -4.42 -21.99 -1.05
N LEU A 194 -4.55 -20.80 -0.42
CA LEU A 194 -4.54 -19.52 -1.17
C LEU A 194 -3.47 -18.50 -0.76
N GLY A 195 -2.57 -18.80 0.17
CA GLY A 195 -1.55 -17.82 0.54
C GLY A 195 -0.57 -18.24 1.62
N THR A 196 -0.71 -19.44 2.17
CA THR A 196 0.21 -19.92 3.21
C THR A 196 1.56 -20.26 2.59
N SER A 197 2.62 -19.76 3.23
CA SER A 197 3.96 -20.06 2.78
C SER A 197 4.26 -21.54 2.99
N ASN A 198 4.80 -22.20 1.96
CA ASN A 198 5.15 -23.62 2.02
C ASN A 198 6.63 -23.78 1.62
N PRO A 199 7.55 -24.07 2.56
CA PRO A 199 7.33 -24.36 3.99
C PRO A 199 6.88 -23.13 4.81
N PRO A 200 6.23 -23.31 5.97
CA PRO A 200 5.69 -22.21 6.80
C PRO A 200 6.76 -21.26 7.36
N GLN A 201 8.02 -21.69 7.32
CA GLN A 201 9.21 -20.90 7.64
C GLN A 201 9.62 -19.92 6.52
N SER A 202 9.17 -20.17 5.28
CA SER A 202 9.40 -19.25 4.18
C SER A 202 8.43 -18.08 4.27
N ILE A 203 8.86 -16.87 3.93
CA ILE A 203 8.01 -15.67 3.92
C ILE A 203 7.58 -15.44 2.47
N ASN A 204 6.75 -16.33 1.94
CA ASN A 204 6.37 -16.32 0.52
C ASN A 204 4.86 -16.31 0.35
N SER A 205 4.35 -15.40 -0.48
CA SER A 205 2.96 -15.41 -0.92
C SER A 205 2.83 -14.71 -2.27
N ILE A 206 2.70 -15.51 -3.32
CA ILE A 206 2.51 -15.03 -4.70
C ILE A 206 1.29 -14.10 -4.83
N PRO A 207 0.07 -14.48 -4.39
CA PRO A 207 -1.11 -13.63 -4.62
C PRO A 207 -1.03 -12.30 -3.86
N LEU A 208 -0.50 -12.31 -2.62
CA LEU A 208 -0.27 -11.08 -1.87
C LEU A 208 0.73 -10.16 -2.59
N PHE A 209 1.84 -10.72 -3.09
CA PHE A 209 2.84 -9.95 -3.83
C PHE A 209 2.27 -9.34 -5.12
N VAL A 210 1.48 -10.10 -5.87
CA VAL A 210 0.83 -9.61 -7.08
C VAL A 210 -0.11 -8.45 -6.75
N LEU A 211 -1.00 -8.61 -5.75
CA LEU A 211 -2.02 -7.61 -5.43
C LEU A 211 -1.47 -6.34 -4.76
N THR A 212 -0.38 -6.45 -4.01
CA THR A 212 0.19 -5.32 -3.24
C THR A 212 1.39 -4.64 -3.92
N SER A 213 2.04 -5.29 -4.89
CA SER A 213 3.23 -4.75 -5.56
C SER A 213 3.04 -4.65 -7.08
N ILE A 214 2.74 -5.77 -7.76
CA ILE A 214 2.66 -5.79 -9.23
C ILE A 214 1.43 -5.03 -9.73
N TRP A 215 0.26 -5.31 -9.17
CA TRP A 215 -1.00 -4.69 -9.56
C TRP A 215 -0.95 -3.16 -9.42
N PRO A 216 -0.52 -2.58 -8.27
CA PRO A 216 -0.30 -1.15 -8.15
C PRO A 216 0.62 -0.56 -9.21
N GLY A 217 1.75 -1.22 -9.48
CA GLY A 217 2.72 -0.77 -10.49
C GLY A 217 2.13 -0.77 -11.91
N VAL A 218 1.46 -1.86 -12.30
CA VAL A 218 0.82 -1.99 -13.61
C VAL A 218 -0.33 -0.98 -13.76
N ALA A 219 -1.19 -0.86 -12.75
CA ALA A 219 -2.31 0.08 -12.76
C ALA A 219 -1.82 1.54 -12.89
N ALA A 220 -0.77 1.92 -12.15
CA ALA A 220 -0.16 3.24 -12.25
C ALA A 220 0.45 3.50 -13.63
N LEU A 221 1.12 2.51 -14.23
CA LEU A 221 1.72 2.63 -15.55
C LEU A 221 0.67 2.77 -16.66
N ILE A 222 -0.40 1.97 -16.60
CA ILE A 222 -1.51 2.07 -17.57
C ILE A 222 -2.24 3.40 -17.39
N TYR A 223 -2.51 3.81 -16.14
CA TYR A 223 -3.06 5.13 -15.83
C TYR A 223 -2.20 6.24 -16.45
N PHE A 224 -0.87 6.15 -16.29
CA PHE A 224 0.09 7.08 -16.87
C PHE A 224 0.00 7.15 -18.38
N GLY A 225 0.02 6.00 -19.06
CA GLY A 225 -0.10 5.93 -20.52
C GLY A 225 -1.41 6.49 -21.04
N LEU A 226 -2.55 6.13 -20.42
CA LEU A 226 -3.88 6.58 -20.84
C LEU A 226 -4.05 8.08 -20.66
N MET A 227 -3.66 8.64 -19.51
CA MET A 227 -3.78 10.09 -19.29
C MET A 227 -2.85 10.89 -20.20
N MET A 228 -1.63 10.40 -20.47
CA MET A 228 -0.74 11.02 -21.46
C MET A 228 -1.37 11.02 -22.86
N TYR A 229 -1.97 9.90 -23.28
CA TYR A 229 -2.69 9.81 -24.54
C TYR A 229 -3.88 10.79 -24.59
N ILE A 230 -4.69 10.87 -23.53
CA ILE A 230 -5.84 11.78 -23.47
C ILE A 230 -5.38 13.24 -23.55
N VAL A 231 -4.38 13.63 -22.76
CA VAL A 231 -3.94 15.03 -22.68
C VAL A 231 -3.28 15.49 -23.98
N LEU A 232 -2.41 14.67 -24.58
CA LEU A 232 -1.71 15.03 -25.82
C LEU A 232 -2.56 14.78 -27.07
N GLY A 233 -3.28 13.66 -27.12
CA GLY A 233 -4.01 13.22 -28.31
C GLY A 233 -5.41 13.80 -28.44
N ILE A 234 -6.15 13.92 -27.33
CA ILE A 234 -7.55 14.37 -27.35
C ILE A 234 -7.66 15.85 -27.00
N LEU A 235 -7.06 16.28 -25.89
CA LEU A 235 -7.14 17.67 -25.43
C LEU A 235 -6.15 18.59 -26.16
N ASN A 236 -5.04 18.03 -26.67
CA ASN A 236 -3.96 18.76 -27.34
C ASN A 236 -3.40 19.92 -26.50
N GLU A 237 -3.25 19.71 -25.20
CA GLU A 237 -2.80 20.73 -24.24
C GLU A 237 -1.51 20.28 -23.53
N ILE A 238 -0.43 21.04 -23.66
CA ILE A 238 0.89 20.66 -23.14
C ILE A 238 1.07 21.04 -21.66
N ARG A 239 0.32 22.04 -21.16
CA ARG A 239 0.48 22.50 -19.77
C ARG A 239 0.17 21.39 -18.73
N PRO A 240 -0.92 20.60 -18.85
CA PRO A 240 -1.19 19.51 -17.93
C PRO A 240 -0.15 18.38 -17.99
N VAL A 241 0.50 18.18 -19.14
CA VAL A 241 1.52 17.15 -19.34
C VAL A 241 2.68 17.32 -18.38
N TRP A 242 3.17 18.55 -18.20
CA TRP A 242 4.29 18.82 -17.30
C TRP A 242 3.99 18.41 -15.85
N TYR A 243 2.81 18.76 -15.35
CA TYR A 243 2.39 18.34 -14.00
C TYR A 243 2.33 16.82 -13.88
N TYR A 244 1.84 16.16 -14.92
CA TYR A 244 1.69 14.71 -14.94
C TYR A 244 3.02 13.97 -15.00
N VAL A 245 3.94 14.40 -15.87
CA VAL A 245 5.30 13.85 -15.98
C VAL A 245 6.08 14.06 -14.69
N ILE A 246 6.01 15.26 -14.09
CA ILE A 246 6.66 15.54 -12.80
C ILE A 246 6.08 14.63 -11.71
N ALA A 247 4.76 14.45 -11.65
CA ALA A 247 4.14 13.53 -10.69
C ALA A 247 4.62 12.08 -10.90
N GLY A 248 4.75 11.63 -12.16
CA GLY A 248 5.28 10.31 -12.49
C GLY A 248 6.74 10.12 -12.05
N ILE A 249 7.60 11.11 -12.29
CA ILE A 249 8.99 11.11 -11.84
C ILE A 249 9.07 11.05 -10.31
N LEU A 250 8.32 11.91 -9.61
CA LEU A 250 8.28 11.93 -8.14
C LEU A 250 7.76 10.61 -7.57
N PHE A 251 6.77 9.99 -8.21
CA PHE A 251 6.28 8.67 -7.81
C PHE A 251 7.37 7.60 -7.91
N VAL A 252 8.10 7.54 -9.03
CA VAL A 252 9.19 6.57 -9.23
C VAL A 252 10.34 6.82 -8.24
N LEU A 253 10.75 8.08 -8.07
CA LEU A 253 11.79 8.44 -7.09
C LEU A 253 11.37 8.03 -5.67
N SER A 254 10.11 8.26 -5.29
CA SER A 254 9.60 7.82 -3.99
C SER A 254 9.66 6.30 -3.81
N GLN A 255 9.42 5.50 -4.86
CA GLN A 255 9.58 4.04 -4.77
C GLN A 255 11.06 3.65 -4.63
N LEU A 256 11.95 4.29 -5.39
CA LEU A 256 13.40 4.06 -5.30
C LEU A 256 13.92 4.41 -3.91
N ASP A 257 13.49 5.53 -3.33
CA ASP A 257 13.87 5.93 -1.97
C ASP A 257 13.36 4.89 -0.96
N TYR A 258 12.11 4.45 -1.08
CA TYR A 258 11.54 3.49 -0.14
C TYR A 258 12.25 2.12 -0.18
N PHE A 259 12.58 1.59 -1.37
CA PHE A 259 13.19 0.26 -1.50
C PHE A 259 14.74 0.28 -1.45
N LEU A 260 15.39 1.26 -2.07
CA LEU A 260 16.85 1.29 -2.23
C LEU A 260 17.54 2.10 -1.13
N LEU A 261 17.06 3.31 -0.86
CA LEU A 261 17.70 4.21 0.11
C LEU A 261 17.57 3.64 1.53
N SER A 262 16.44 3.03 1.86
CA SER A 262 16.22 2.41 3.18
C SER A 262 17.28 1.34 3.52
N LYS A 263 17.66 0.51 2.53
CA LYS A 263 18.73 -0.49 2.70
C LYS A 263 20.08 0.15 2.97
N ILE A 264 20.40 1.24 2.26
CA ILE A 264 21.66 1.97 2.42
C ILE A 264 21.72 2.60 3.82
N ILE A 265 20.64 3.23 4.27
CA ILE A 265 20.55 3.83 5.61
C ILE A 265 20.75 2.77 6.70
N CYS A 266 20.12 1.60 6.58
CA CYS A 266 20.32 0.52 7.54
C CYS A 266 21.77 0.05 7.59
N ARG A 267 22.41 -0.12 6.43
CA ARG A 267 23.82 -0.54 6.37
C ARG A 267 24.76 0.49 7.00
N VAL A 268 24.57 1.78 6.74
CA VAL A 268 25.42 2.85 7.28
C VAL A 268 25.28 2.97 8.80
N ARG A 269 24.08 2.77 9.35
CA ARG A 269 23.87 2.78 10.81
C ARG A 269 24.61 1.65 11.52
N ASN A 270 24.73 0.49 10.88
CA ASN A 270 25.31 -0.72 11.48
C ASN A 270 26.83 -0.84 11.27
N ALA A 271 27.43 0.08 10.49
CA ALA A 271 28.88 0.16 10.24
C ALA A 271 29.56 1.07 11.26
#